data_AF-A0A0U5ILK2-F1
#
_entry.id   AF-A0A0U5ILK2-F1
#
_cell.length_a   1.000
_cell.length_b   1.000
_cell.length_c   1.000
_cell.angle_alpha   90.00
_cell.angle_beta   90.00
_cell.angle_gamma   90.00
#
_symmetry.space_group_name_H-M   'P 1'
#
loop_
_entity.id
_entity.type
_entity.pdbx_description
1 polymer ?
#
loop_
_entity_poly.entity_id
_entity_poly.type
_entity_poly.pdbx_seq_one_letter_code
_entity_poly.pdbx_strand_id
1 'polypeptide(L)' 'MLGESHDLLHEFPNLEEKIATLRSHNAEFAQLMDDYDALDARVRDLEELGTPVADETIEELKKQRLVLKDTLYGILRS' A
#
# COMPACT_ATOMS: atom_id res chain seq x y z
N MET A 1 13.54 0.40 -11.68
CA MET A 1 13.05 -0.71 -10.85
C MET A 1 12.04 -0.08 -9.92
N LEU A 2 10.75 -0.25 -10.21
CA LEU A 2 9.65 0.31 -9.41
C LEU A 2 9.19 -0.82 -8.49
N GLY A 3 9.20 -0.61 -7.16
CA GLY A 3 8.58 -1.57 -6.23
C GLY A 3 9.43 -2.07 -5.07
N GLU A 4 10.50 -1.38 -4.64
CA GLU A 4 11.26 -1.79 -3.44
C GLU A 4 10.67 -1.25 -2.12
N SER A 5 9.39 -0.85 -2.12
CA SER A 5 8.68 -0.42 -0.91
C SER A 5 7.48 -1.33 -0.65
N HIS A 6 7.71 -2.64 -0.69
CA HIS A 6 6.75 -3.58 -0.10
C HIS A 6 6.84 -3.48 1.43
N ASP A 7 6.42 -2.35 1.99
CA ASP A 7 6.37 -2.10 3.43
C ASP A 7 5.63 -3.25 4.13
N LEU A 8 4.65 -3.85 3.46
CA LEU A 8 3.91 -5.03 3.92
C LEU A 8 4.73 -6.33 3.92
N LEU A 9 5.53 -6.61 2.88
CA LEU A 9 6.41 -7.78 2.89
C LEU A 9 7.58 -7.59 3.86
N HIS A 10 8.04 -6.34 4.02
CA HIS A 10 9.13 -5.95 4.91
C HIS A 10 8.68 -5.92 6.38
N GLU A 11 7.44 -5.48 6.67
CA GLU A 11 6.82 -5.56 8.01
C GLU A 11 6.45 -7.02 8.37
N PHE A 12 6.13 -7.86 7.38
CA PHE A 12 5.69 -9.24 7.60
C PHE A 12 6.46 -10.27 6.75
N PRO A 13 7.78 -10.44 6.98
CA PRO A 13 8.58 -11.40 6.21
C PRO A 13 8.12 -12.85 6.41
N ASN A 14 7.49 -13.16 7.55
CA ASN A 14 6.90 -14.48 7.82
C ASN A 14 5.55 -14.71 7.11
N LEU A 15 4.94 -13.67 6.54
CA LEU A 15 3.68 -13.77 5.81
C LEU A 15 3.87 -13.65 4.30
N GLU A 16 5.10 -13.51 3.79
CA GLU A 16 5.38 -13.37 2.36
C GLU A 16 4.72 -14.48 1.52
N GLU A 17 4.84 -15.75 1.94
CA GLU A 17 4.21 -16.87 1.25
C GLU A 17 2.67 -16.78 1.29
N LYS A 18 2.11 -16.33 2.42
CA LYS A 18 0.65 -16.15 2.58
C LYS A 18 0.15 -14.98 1.72
N ILE A 19 0.91 -13.89 1.66
CA ILE A 19 0.65 -12.70 0.83
C ILE A 19 0.70 -13.09 -0.65
N ALA A 20 1.73 -13.84 -1.09
CA ALA A 20 1.83 -14.30 -2.47
C ALA A 20 0.67 -15.23 -2.86
N THR A 21 0.31 -16.15 -1.96
CA THR A 21 -0.84 -17.04 -2.15
C THR A 21 -2.15 -16.26 -2.22
N LEU A 22 -2.39 -15.35 -1.28
CA LEU A 22 -3.57 -14.49 -1.25
C LEU A 22 -3.62 -13.57 -2.48
N ARG A 23 -2.49 -13.04 -2.95
CA ARG A 23 -2.44 -12.24 -4.18
C ARG A 23 -2.86 -13.06 -5.39
N SER A 24 -2.50 -14.34 -5.45
CA SER A 24 -2.88 -15.20 -6.57
C SER A 24 -4.30 -15.75 -6.46
N HIS A 25 -4.82 -15.94 -5.25
CA HIS A 25 -6.13 -16.55 -5.00
C HIS A 25 -7.25 -15.55 -4.70
N ASN A 26 -6.93 -14.36 -4.19
CA ASN A 26 -7.85 -13.27 -3.88
C ASN A 26 -7.54 -12.06 -4.76
N ALA A 27 -8.37 -11.85 -5.78
CA ALA A 27 -8.28 -10.67 -6.65
C ALA A 27 -8.42 -9.36 -5.86
N GLU A 28 -9.26 -9.33 -4.82
CA GLU A 28 -9.39 -8.17 -3.94
C GLU A 28 -8.09 -7.85 -3.22
N PHE A 29 -7.37 -8.85 -2.70
CA PHE A 29 -6.09 -8.65 -2.03
C PHE A 29 -5.01 -8.15 -3.01
N ALA A 30 -5.00 -8.69 -4.23
CA ALA A 30 -4.11 -8.21 -5.27
C ALA A 30 -4.36 -6.76 -5.65
N GLN A 31 -5.63 -6.37 -5.78
CA GLN A 31 -6.03 -5.00 -6.08
C GLN A 31 -5.63 -4.05 -4.95
N LEU A 32 -5.92 -4.41 -3.69
CA LEU A 32 -5.55 -3.61 -2.52
C LEU A 32 -4.04 -3.36 -2.41
N MET A 33 -3.20 -4.35 -2.73
CA MET A 33 -1.76 -4.16 -2.76
C MET A 33 -1.31 -3.23 -3.89
N ASP A 34 -1.94 -3.31 -5.06
CA ASP A 34 -1.66 -2.43 -6.20
C ASP A 34 -2.07 -0.98 -5.87
N ASP A 35 -3.25 -0.78 -5.29
CA ASP A 35 -3.72 0.51 -4.81
C ASP A 35 -2.80 1.10 -3.74
N TYR A 36 -2.30 0.27 -2.82
CA TYR A 36 -1.34 0.72 -1.80
C TYR A 36 -0.02 1.19 -2.42
N ASP A 37 0.54 0.44 -3.37
CA ASP A 37 1.79 0.79 -4.04
C ASP A 37 1.63 2.05 -4.90
N ALA A 38 0.53 2.14 -5.65
CA ALA A 38 0.17 3.31 -6.45
C ALA A 38 0.02 4.56 -5.57
N LEU A 39 -0.57 4.40 -4.39
CA LEU A 39 -0.77 5.49 -3.45
C LEU A 39 0.54 5.95 -2.82
N ASP A 40 1.44 5.03 -2.45
CA ASP A 40 2.78 5.36 -1.95
C ASP A 40 3.62 6.09 -3.01
N ALA A 41 3.59 5.60 -4.25
CA ALA A 41 4.24 6.26 -5.38
C ALA A 41 3.69 7.67 -5.60
N ARG A 42 2.36 7.85 -5.47
CA ARG A 42 1.71 9.15 -5.60
C ARG A 42 2.04 10.11 -4.47
N VAL A 43 2.16 9.62 -3.23
CA VAL A 43 2.65 10.43 -2.10
C VAL A 43 4.06 10.93 -2.39
N ARG A 44 4.97 10.05 -2.84
CA ARG A 44 6.35 10.45 -3.20
C ARG A 44 6.40 11.49 -4.31
N ASP A 45 5.63 11.30 -5.38
CA ASP A 45 5.55 12.24 -6.50
C ASP A 45 5.05 13.62 -6.03
N LEU A 46 4.03 13.63 -5.17
CA LEU A 46 3.48 14.85 -4.57
C LEU A 46 4.47 15.53 -3.61
N GLU A 47 5.22 14.75 -2.83
CA GLU A 47 6.29 15.27 -1.94
C GLU A 47 7.42 15.91 -2.76
N GLU A 48 7.79 15.33 -3.90
CA GLU A 48 8.76 15.93 -4.84
C GLU A 48 8.23 17.21 -5.50
N LEU A 49 6.93 17.28 -5.80
CA LEU A 49 6.29 18.46 -6.38
C LEU A 49 6.27 19.67 -5.43
N GLY A 50 6.30 19.46 -4.11
CA GLY A 50 6.55 20.50 -3.11
C GLY A 50 5.59 21.70 -3.15
N THR A 51 4.32 21.50 -3.55
CA THR A 51 3.30 22.56 -3.63
C THR A 51 2.32 22.49 -2.46
N PRO A 52 1.72 23.61 -2.01
CA PRO A 52 0.76 23.60 -0.90
C PRO A 52 -0.49 22.73 -1.15
N VAL A 53 -0.88 22.51 -2.41
CA VAL A 53 -1.98 21.59 -2.78
C VAL A 53 -1.61 20.12 -2.54
N ALA A 54 -0.31 19.80 -2.62
CA ALA A 54 0.19 18.47 -2.32
C ALA A 54 0.03 18.14 -0.84
N ASP A 55 0.15 19.11 0.08
CA ASP A 55 0.05 18.87 1.53
C ASP A 55 -1.32 18.30 1.94
N GLU A 56 -2.41 18.94 1.51
CA GLU A 56 -3.79 18.45 1.75
C GLU A 56 -4.02 17.08 1.08
N THR A 57 -3.50 16.91 -0.14
CA THR A 57 -3.63 15.64 -0.87
C THR A 57 -2.84 14.53 -0.17
N ILE A 58 -1.62 14.80 0.30
CA ILE A 58 -0.77 13.85 1.02
C ILE A 58 -1.44 13.44 2.34
N GLU A 59 -2.09 14.36 3.05
CA GLU A 59 -2.89 14.02 4.24
C GLU A 59 -4.04 13.06 3.92
N GLU A 60 -4.78 13.28 2.83
CA GLU A 60 -5.82 12.36 2.37
C GLU A 60 -5.26 11.00 1.95
N LEU A 61 -4.15 10.99 1.20
CA LEU A 61 -3.47 9.76 0.80
C LEU A 61 -2.96 8.99 2.02
N LYS A 62 -2.39 9.65 3.03
CA LYS A 62 -1.99 9.00 4.29
C LYS A 62 -3.18 8.31 4.99
N LYS A 63 -4.37 8.93 4.98
CA LYS A 63 -5.58 8.29 5.51
C LYS A 63 -5.97 7.05 4.69
N GLN A 64 -5.96 7.15 3.36
CA GLN A 64 -6.25 6.01 2.48
C GLN A 64 -5.22 4.88 2.66
N ARG A 65 -3.93 5.21 2.79
CA ARG A 65 -2.86 4.26 3.09
C ARG A 65 -3.17 3.47 4.35
N LEU A 66 -3.62 4.15 5.41
CA LEU A 66 -3.99 3.52 6.67
C LEU A 66 -5.17 2.56 6.51
N VAL A 67 -6.20 2.96 5.75
CA VAL A 67 -7.39 2.14 5.48
C VAL A 67 -7.02 0.90 4.65
N LEU A 68 -6.22 1.07 3.60
CA LEU A 68 -5.73 -0.04 2.78
C LEU A 68 -4.91 -1.02 3.62
N LYS A 69 -4.01 -0.50 4.47
CA LYS A 69 -3.24 -1.31 5.42
C LYS A 69 -4.14 -2.07 6.39
N ASP A 70 -5.14 -1.43 6.99
CA ASP A 70 -6.08 -2.09 7.91
C ASP A 70 -6.87 -3.20 7.20
N THR A 71 -7.30 -2.94 5.96
CA THR A 71 -8.01 -3.93 5.12
C THR A 71 -7.13 -5.13 4.79
N LEU A 72 -5.89 -4.89 4.32
CA LEU A 72 -4.90 -5.93 4.04
C LEU A 72 -4.60 -6.76 5.29
N TYR A 73 -4.49 -6.11 6.45
CA TYR A 73 -4.26 -6.77 7.73
C TYR A 73 -5.46 -7.60 8.19
N GLY A 74 -6.68 -7.11 7.97
CA GLY A 74 -7.93 -7.84 8.22
C GLY A 74 -8.03 -9.13 7.40
N ILE A 75 -7.63 -9.07 6.13
CA ILE A 75 -7.60 -10.24 5.24
C ILE A 75 -6.49 -11.22 5.68
N LEU A 76 -5.31 -10.72 6.07
CA LEU A 76 -4.20 -11.56 6.52
C LEU A 76 -4.47 -12.28 7.85
N ARG A 77 -5.23 -11.64 8.74
CA ARG A 77 -5.61 -12.18 10.05
C ARG A 77 -6.81 -13.12 9.99
N SER A 78 -7.57 -13.10 8.89
CA SER A 78 -8.70 -14.01 8.65
C SER A 78 -8.27 -15.41 8.23
#